data_AF-A0A7X3GLX8-F1
#
_entry.id   AF-A0A7X3GLX8-F1
#
_cell.length_a   1.000
_cell.length_b   1.000
_cell.length_c   1.000
_cell.angle_alpha   90.00
_cell.angle_beta   90.00
_cell.angle_gamma   90.00
#
_symmetry.space_group_name_H-M   'P 1'
#
loop_
_entity.id
_entity.type
_entity.pdbx_description
1 polymer ?
#
loop_
_entity_poly.entity_id
_entity_poly.type
_entity_poly.pdbx_seq_one_letter_code
_entity_poly.pdbx_strand_id
1 'polypeptide(L)'
;MYKAILFDLDNTLLNYSLSEISSMKRTLQDHHVFVGEDEKWKEFWKSYTQHNYRHWMNFVNKTGSHHSIEEVLIHSFRDSLNSNHSQHELLSNTYWEYFCNTCIFEDGAEEVLQYLKPQYKLGIISNGLHKAQTKRLDAGNILGLFDSIVVSDEAGVRKPRKEIFDISLNELGLSNDEVLFIGDSLADDYHGARNAAVDFCFYNSNGQSLSNEHQPKYIINQLQELLQFV
;
A
#
# COMPACT_ATOMS: atom_id res chain seq x y z
N MET A 1 -3.86 6.81 26.82
CA MET A 1 -4.69 7.51 25.81
C MET A 1 -3.75 7.78 24.66
N TYR A 2 -4.13 7.42 23.43
CA TYR A 2 -3.24 7.59 22.28
C TYR A 2 -3.00 9.07 22.01
N LYS A 3 -1.83 9.38 21.45
CA LYS A 3 -1.43 10.72 20.97
C LYS A 3 -1.18 10.72 19.46
N ALA A 4 -0.89 9.56 18.89
CA ALA A 4 -0.78 9.38 17.45
C ALA A 4 -1.52 8.15 16.97
N ILE A 5 -1.99 8.25 15.74
CA ILE A 5 -2.60 7.17 14.98
C ILE A 5 -1.74 6.94 13.74
N LEU A 6 -1.15 5.76 13.65
CA LEU A 6 -0.32 5.33 12.52
C LEU A 6 -1.14 4.40 11.63
N PHE A 7 -0.95 4.51 10.32
CA PHE A 7 -1.68 3.72 9.33
C PHE A 7 -0.70 2.98 8.40
N ASP A 8 -1.04 1.74 8.03
CA ASP A 8 -0.62 1.24 6.73
C ASP A 8 -1.32 2.04 5.61
N LEU A 9 -0.77 2.00 4.40
CA LEU A 9 -1.34 2.73 3.27
C LEU A 9 -2.22 1.86 2.38
N ASP A 10 -1.72 0.73 1.89
CA ASP A 10 -2.32 0.00 0.77
C ASP A 10 -3.29 -1.09 1.26
N ASN A 11 -4.55 -0.99 0.84
CA ASN A 11 -5.71 -1.71 1.38
C ASN A 11 -6.06 -1.35 2.83
N THR A 12 -5.49 -0.26 3.37
CA THR A 12 -5.89 0.34 4.65
C THR A 12 -6.46 1.75 4.46
N LEU A 13 -5.71 2.68 3.86
CA LEU A 13 -6.22 4.02 3.53
C LEU A 13 -6.53 4.17 2.04
N LEU A 14 -5.72 3.56 1.18
CA LEU A 14 -5.88 3.58 -0.27
C LEU A 14 -6.27 2.19 -0.77
N ASN A 15 -7.24 2.13 -1.67
CA ASN A 15 -7.60 0.91 -2.34
C ASN A 15 -6.58 0.59 -3.44
N TYR A 16 -5.59 -0.25 -3.10
CA TYR A 16 -4.52 -0.64 -4.01
C TYR A 16 -5.09 -1.36 -5.24
N SER A 17 -5.98 -2.33 -5.02
CA SER A 17 -6.53 -3.18 -6.09
C SER A 17 -7.29 -2.37 -7.14
N LEU A 18 -8.14 -1.43 -6.71
CA LEU A 18 -8.84 -0.53 -7.63
C LEU A 18 -7.87 0.44 -8.31
N SER A 19 -6.87 0.94 -7.60
CA SER A 19 -5.83 1.82 -8.18
C SER A 19 -5.05 1.09 -9.29
N GLU A 20 -4.69 -0.18 -9.06
CA GLU A 20 -3.98 -1.03 -10.01
C GLU A 20 -4.82 -1.28 -11.27
N ILE A 21 -6.08 -1.73 -11.08
CA ILE A 21 -7.01 -2.04 -12.18
C ILE A 21 -7.32 -0.78 -12.99
N SER A 22 -7.61 0.34 -12.32
CA SER A 22 -7.95 1.61 -12.98
C SER A 22 -6.78 2.11 -13.83
N SER A 23 -5.57 2.14 -13.25
CA SER A 23 -4.36 2.59 -13.94
C SER A 23 -4.00 1.71 -15.12
N MET A 24 -4.13 0.38 -14.97
CA MET A 24 -3.87 -0.56 -16.06
C MET A 24 -4.89 -0.41 -17.19
N LYS A 25 -6.19 -0.36 -16.88
CA LYS A 25 -7.23 -0.18 -17.91
C LYS A 25 -7.02 1.09 -18.71
N ARG A 26 -6.71 2.20 -18.02
CA ARG A 26 -6.41 3.48 -18.67
C ARG A 26 -5.18 3.38 -19.57
N THR A 27 -4.10 2.73 -19.10
CA THR A 27 -2.89 2.49 -19.89
C THR A 27 -3.20 1.76 -21.18
N LEU A 28 -3.92 0.64 -21.10
CA LEU A 28 -4.24 -0.15 -22.28
C LEU A 28 -5.15 0.62 -23.24
N GLN A 29 -6.13 1.37 -22.72
CA GLN A 29 -7.01 2.21 -23.52
C GLN A 29 -6.25 3.29 -24.30
N ASP A 30 -5.36 4.04 -23.64
CA ASP A 30 -4.61 5.14 -24.25
C ASP A 30 -3.58 4.65 -25.28
N HIS A 31 -3.15 3.39 -25.16
CA HIS A 31 -2.26 2.72 -26.13
C HIS A 31 -3.00 1.83 -27.14
N HIS A 32 -4.32 1.94 -27.22
CA HIS A 32 -5.17 1.17 -28.13
C HIS A 32 -5.02 -0.35 -28.03
N VAL A 33 -4.74 -0.86 -26.83
CA VAL A 33 -4.65 -2.29 -26.52
C VAL A 33 -5.99 -2.76 -25.94
N PHE A 34 -6.60 -3.77 -26.56
CA PHE A 34 -7.88 -4.39 -26.13
C PHE A 34 -9.09 -3.45 -26.08
N VAL A 35 -9.10 -2.37 -26.88
CA VAL A 35 -10.24 -1.43 -26.91
C VAL A 35 -11.50 -2.13 -27.43
N GLY A 36 -12.52 -2.24 -26.58
CA GLY A 36 -13.76 -2.95 -26.88
C GLY A 36 -13.65 -4.48 -26.80
N GLU A 37 -12.55 -5.01 -26.25
CA GLU A 37 -12.26 -6.45 -26.17
C GLU A 37 -12.21 -6.95 -24.72
N ASP A 38 -13.36 -6.94 -24.03
CA ASP A 38 -13.47 -7.27 -22.60
C ASP A 38 -12.89 -8.65 -22.22
N GLU A 39 -13.04 -9.65 -23.09
CA GLU A 39 -12.47 -10.99 -22.84
C GLU A 39 -10.95 -10.98 -22.88
N LYS A 40 -10.34 -10.23 -23.82
CA LYS A 40 -8.88 -10.09 -23.87
C LYS A 40 -8.33 -9.34 -22.66
N TRP A 41 -9.06 -8.33 -22.16
CA TRP A 41 -8.72 -7.69 -20.89
C TRP A 41 -8.67 -8.71 -19.75
N LYS A 42 -9.68 -9.57 -19.60
CA LYS A 42 -9.72 -10.57 -18.53
C LYS A 42 -8.56 -11.56 -18.63
N GLU A 43 -8.27 -12.05 -19.83
CA GLU A 43 -7.14 -12.95 -20.09
C GLU A 43 -5.80 -12.30 -19.76
N PHE A 44 -5.58 -11.07 -20.25
CA PHE A 44 -4.39 -10.29 -19.95
C PHE A 44 -4.24 -10.04 -18.46
N TRP A 45 -5.28 -9.55 -17.79
CA TRP A 45 -5.21 -9.19 -16.37
C TRP A 45 -4.89 -10.39 -15.49
N LYS A 46 -5.49 -11.56 -15.80
CA LYS A 46 -5.17 -12.82 -15.14
C LYS A 46 -3.70 -13.21 -15.33
N SER A 47 -3.16 -13.05 -16.54
CA SER A 47 -1.75 -13.37 -16.81
C SER A 47 -0.80 -12.36 -16.17
N TYR A 48 -1.10 -11.06 -16.28
CA TYR A 48 -0.31 -9.96 -15.75
C TYR A 48 -0.14 -10.04 -14.24
N THR A 49 -1.22 -10.21 -13.49
CA THR A 49 -1.16 -10.30 -12.01
C THR A 49 -0.27 -11.46 -11.55
N GLN A 50 -0.33 -12.62 -12.22
CA GLN A 50 0.52 -13.77 -11.91
C GLN A 50 1.99 -13.51 -12.20
N HIS A 51 2.32 -12.95 -13.37
CA HIS A 51 3.70 -12.64 -13.73
C HIS A 51 4.27 -11.51 -12.87
N ASN A 52 3.47 -10.47 -12.62
CA ASN A 52 3.84 -9.33 -11.79
C ASN A 52 4.17 -9.77 -10.36
N TYR A 53 3.31 -10.59 -9.73
CA TYR A 53 3.60 -11.15 -8.41
C TYR A 53 4.93 -11.91 -8.39
N ARG A 54 5.19 -12.77 -9.40
CA ARG A 54 6.44 -13.52 -9.48
C ARG A 54 7.67 -12.61 -9.60
N HIS A 55 7.60 -11.58 -10.45
CA HIS A 55 8.71 -10.62 -10.63
C HIS A 55 8.94 -9.78 -9.38
N TRP A 56 7.87 -9.34 -8.71
CA TRP A 56 7.95 -8.66 -7.42
C TRP A 56 8.57 -9.52 -6.32
N MET A 57 8.13 -10.77 -6.16
CA MET A 57 8.72 -11.67 -5.17
C MET A 57 10.20 -11.95 -5.44
N ASN A 58 10.60 -12.05 -6.71
CA ASN A 58 12.01 -12.16 -7.08
C ASN A 58 12.80 -10.90 -6.72
N PHE A 59 12.24 -9.72 -6.97
CA PHE A 59 12.83 -8.44 -6.60
C PHE A 59 12.99 -8.30 -5.08
N VAL A 60 11.98 -8.69 -4.29
CA VAL A 60 11.99 -8.60 -2.82
C VAL A 60 12.94 -9.62 -2.19
N ASN A 61 12.99 -10.86 -2.71
CA ASN A 61 13.76 -11.96 -2.12
C ASN A 61 15.23 -11.99 -2.54
N LYS A 62 15.58 -11.44 -3.72
CA LYS A 62 16.98 -11.39 -4.17
C LYS A 62 17.65 -10.12 -3.67
N THR A 63 18.17 -10.18 -2.44
CA THR A 63 19.13 -9.20 -1.95
C THR A 63 20.30 -9.09 -2.94
N GLY A 64 20.45 -7.94 -3.58
CA GLY A 64 21.54 -7.66 -4.52
C GLY A 64 21.25 -7.90 -6.01
N SER A 65 20.00 -8.18 -6.43
CA SER A 65 19.67 -8.10 -7.85
C SER A 65 19.57 -6.65 -8.31
N HIS A 66 20.23 -6.29 -9.41
CA HIS A 66 20.20 -4.95 -10.03
C HIS A 66 18.84 -4.59 -10.66
N HIS A 67 17.79 -5.36 -10.36
CA HIS A 67 16.51 -5.18 -11.01
C HIS A 67 15.80 -3.94 -10.49
N SER A 68 15.47 -3.02 -11.38
CA SER A 68 14.66 -1.84 -11.05
C SER A 68 13.17 -2.18 -11.08
N ILE A 69 12.34 -1.34 -10.49
CA ILE A 69 10.87 -1.42 -10.57
C ILE A 69 10.42 -1.38 -12.04
N GLU A 70 11.12 -0.59 -12.84
CA GLU A 70 10.91 -0.51 -14.28
C GLU A 70 11.12 -1.88 -14.95
N GLU A 71 12.19 -2.60 -14.62
CA GLU A 71 12.41 -3.96 -15.14
C GLU A 71 11.35 -4.96 -14.66
N VAL A 72 10.87 -4.84 -13.42
CA VAL A 72 9.75 -5.66 -12.92
C VAL A 72 8.51 -5.47 -13.81
N LEU A 73 8.13 -4.23 -14.07
CA LEU A 73 6.95 -3.90 -14.89
C LEU A 73 7.14 -4.34 -16.35
N ILE A 74 8.29 -4.04 -16.95
CA ILE A 74 8.60 -4.44 -18.34
C ILE A 74 8.51 -5.95 -18.49
N HIS A 75 9.07 -6.72 -17.56
CA HIS A 75 8.99 -8.17 -17.60
C HIS A 75 7.56 -8.68 -17.37
N SER A 76 6.76 -8.02 -16.54
CA SER A 76 5.34 -8.34 -16.35
C SER A 76 4.53 -8.14 -17.62
N PHE A 77 4.76 -7.05 -18.37
CA PHE A 77 4.13 -6.85 -19.68
C PHE A 77 4.65 -7.83 -20.72
N ARG A 78 5.96 -8.07 -20.79
CA ARG A 78 6.57 -9.02 -21.73
C ARG A 78 6.01 -10.42 -21.60
N ASP A 79 5.88 -10.90 -20.37
CA ASP A 79 5.43 -12.27 -20.12
C ASP A 79 3.90 -12.41 -20.28
N SER A 80 3.16 -11.29 -20.35
CA SER A 80 1.69 -11.27 -20.39
C SER A 80 1.11 -10.78 -21.72
N LEU A 81 1.92 -10.15 -22.58
CA LEU A 81 1.50 -9.56 -23.84
C LEU A 81 2.44 -10.00 -24.97
N ASN A 82 1.88 -10.62 -25.99
CA ASN A 82 2.63 -11.01 -27.19
C ASN A 82 2.87 -9.80 -28.10
N SER A 83 3.85 -8.98 -27.74
CA SER A 83 4.27 -7.79 -28.48
C SER A 83 5.78 -7.56 -28.39
N ASN A 84 6.27 -6.49 -29.03
CA ASN A 84 7.69 -6.14 -29.02
C ASN A 84 8.11 -5.40 -27.74
N HIS A 85 9.42 -5.42 -27.47
CA HIS A 85 10.01 -4.82 -26.27
C HIS A 85 9.69 -3.33 -26.11
N SER A 86 9.75 -2.55 -27.19
CA SER A 86 9.44 -1.11 -27.14
C SER A 86 8.00 -0.83 -26.69
N GLN A 87 7.05 -1.72 -27.01
CA GLN A 87 5.68 -1.60 -26.52
C GLN A 87 5.60 -1.94 -25.03
N HIS A 88 6.36 -2.93 -24.54
CA HIS A 88 6.39 -3.26 -23.11
C HIS A 88 6.95 -2.10 -22.28
N GLU A 89 8.03 -1.46 -22.72
CA GLU A 89 8.59 -0.26 -22.08
C GLU A 89 7.57 0.88 -22.05
N LEU A 90 6.95 1.17 -23.19
CA LEU A 90 5.95 2.23 -23.30
C LEU A 90 4.77 2.00 -22.35
N LEU A 91 4.19 0.79 -22.35
CA LEU A 91 3.08 0.42 -21.47
C LEU A 91 3.50 0.48 -19.99
N SER A 92 4.70 0.01 -19.66
CA SER A 92 5.22 0.04 -18.28
C SER A 92 5.37 1.46 -17.76
N ASN A 93 5.92 2.36 -18.57
CA ASN A 93 6.11 3.76 -18.21
C ASN A 93 4.77 4.48 -18.01
N THR A 94 3.83 4.32 -18.94
CA THR A 94 2.49 4.91 -18.82
C THR A 94 1.71 4.33 -17.64
N TYR A 95 1.76 3.01 -17.43
CA TYR A 95 1.15 2.37 -16.26
C TYR A 95 1.72 2.91 -14.96
N TRP A 96 3.05 3.00 -14.85
CA TRP A 96 3.71 3.52 -13.67
C TRP A 96 3.33 4.97 -13.38
N GLU A 97 3.24 5.80 -14.42
CA GLU A 97 2.79 7.17 -14.31
C GLU A 97 1.35 7.26 -13.81
N TYR A 98 0.40 6.50 -14.37
CA TYR A 98 -0.98 6.49 -13.90
C TYR A 98 -1.12 5.95 -12.49
N PHE A 99 -0.43 4.85 -12.16
CA PHE A 99 -0.48 4.26 -10.83
C PHE A 99 0.03 5.23 -9.77
N CYS A 100 1.17 5.89 -10.00
CA CYS A 100 1.73 6.86 -9.06
C CYS A 100 0.85 8.09 -8.86
N ASN A 101 0.00 8.45 -9.83
CA ASN A 101 -0.87 9.62 -9.76
C ASN A 101 -2.35 9.26 -9.55
N THR A 102 -2.64 8.01 -9.14
CA THR A 102 -4.00 7.55 -8.82
C THR A 102 -4.13 7.37 -7.31
N CYS A 103 -5.06 8.13 -6.71
CA CYS A 103 -5.43 8.01 -5.32
C CYS A 103 -6.90 7.60 -5.24
N ILE A 104 -7.15 6.31 -5.02
CA ILE A 104 -8.48 5.79 -4.71
C ILE A 104 -8.47 5.40 -3.24
N PHE A 105 -9.36 6.00 -2.45
CA PHE A 105 -9.48 5.73 -1.02
C PHE A 105 -10.19 4.41 -0.74
N GLU A 106 -9.84 3.77 0.37
CA GLU A 106 -10.74 2.82 1.01
C GLU A 106 -11.98 3.54 1.55
N ASP A 107 -13.09 2.83 1.61
CA ASP A 107 -14.37 3.38 2.05
C ASP A 107 -14.24 3.96 3.48
N GLY A 108 -14.50 5.26 3.63
CA GLY A 108 -14.43 5.97 4.90
C GLY A 108 -13.06 6.56 5.26
N ALA A 109 -12.01 6.31 4.50
CA ALA A 109 -10.67 6.77 4.83
C ALA A 109 -10.58 8.30 4.92
N GLU A 110 -11.14 9.03 3.95
CA GLU A 110 -11.13 10.50 3.94
C GLU A 110 -11.84 11.10 5.17
N GLU A 111 -13.01 10.58 5.51
CA GLU A 111 -13.81 11.01 6.67
C GLU A 111 -13.03 10.79 7.97
N VAL A 112 -12.45 9.61 8.13
CA VAL A 112 -11.65 9.26 9.31
C VAL A 112 -10.41 10.14 9.43
N LEU A 113 -9.67 10.37 8.34
CA LEU A 113 -8.49 11.24 8.36
C LEU A 113 -8.85 12.67 8.76
N GLN A 114 -9.96 13.20 8.25
CA GLN A 114 -10.45 14.54 8.62
C GLN A 114 -10.86 14.63 10.09
N TYR A 115 -11.51 13.59 10.61
CA TYR A 115 -11.91 13.53 12.02
C TYR A 115 -10.71 13.45 12.98
N LEU A 116 -9.70 12.65 12.61
CA LEU A 116 -8.56 12.38 13.50
C LEU A 116 -7.52 13.49 13.50
N LYS A 117 -7.30 14.18 12.37
CA LYS A 117 -6.23 15.18 12.25
C LYS A 117 -6.24 16.28 13.34
N PRO A 118 -7.37 16.87 13.77
CA PRO A 118 -7.36 17.89 14.81
C PRO A 118 -7.04 17.36 16.22
N GLN A 119 -7.07 16.03 16.42
CA GLN A 119 -6.98 15.39 17.74
C GLN A 119 -5.70 14.59 17.94
N TYR A 120 -5.15 14.05 16.85
CA TYR A 120 -4.02 13.14 16.86
C TYR A 120 -2.93 13.59 15.89
N LYS A 121 -1.68 13.25 16.20
CA LYS A 121 -0.67 13.17 15.15
C LYS A 121 -0.99 11.98 14.26
N LEU A 122 -0.84 12.13 12.95
CA LEU A 122 -1.08 11.06 11.99
C LEU A 122 0.24 10.62 11.39
N GLY A 123 0.40 9.32 11.14
CA GLY A 123 1.57 8.84 10.40
C GLY A 123 1.28 7.64 9.52
N ILE A 124 2.19 7.40 8.57
CA ILE A 124 2.15 6.26 7.66
C ILE A 124 3.38 5.37 7.90
N ILE A 125 3.16 4.06 7.96
CA ILE A 125 4.22 3.05 7.87
C ILE A 125 3.83 2.05 6.77
N SER A 126 4.56 2.07 5.64
CA SER A 126 4.22 1.25 4.46
C SER A 126 5.39 0.43 3.93
N ASN A 127 5.13 -0.83 3.60
CA ASN A 127 6.04 -1.68 2.80
C ASN A 127 5.87 -1.37 1.31
N GLY A 128 6.13 -0.13 0.92
CA GLY A 128 5.95 0.34 -0.44
C GLY A 128 7.21 0.94 -1.06
N LEU A 129 7.00 1.68 -2.13
CA LEU A 129 8.01 2.49 -2.78
C LEU A 129 7.78 3.96 -2.49
N HIS A 130 8.73 4.64 -1.87
CA HIS A 130 8.59 6.02 -1.41
C HIS A 130 8.11 6.95 -2.54
N LYS A 131 8.72 6.84 -3.73
CA LYS A 131 8.31 7.63 -4.91
C LYS A 131 6.84 7.43 -5.30
N ALA A 132 6.32 6.21 -5.19
CA ALA A 132 4.93 5.92 -5.55
C ALA A 132 3.98 6.37 -4.45
N GLN A 133 4.26 6.05 -3.19
CA GLN A 133 3.41 6.41 -2.06
C GLN A 133 3.30 7.92 -1.92
N THR A 134 4.41 8.66 -1.99
CA THR A 134 4.41 10.12 -1.88
C THR A 134 3.61 10.79 -2.99
N LYS A 135 3.73 10.31 -4.24
CA LYS A 135 2.91 10.83 -5.35
C LYS A 135 1.43 10.52 -5.22
N ARG A 136 1.07 9.33 -4.73
CA ARG A 136 -0.34 8.96 -4.52
C ARG A 136 -0.98 9.78 -3.41
N LEU A 137 -0.26 10.01 -2.32
CA LEU A 137 -0.69 10.89 -1.23
C LEU A 137 -0.86 12.34 -1.70
N ASP A 138 0.03 12.83 -2.56
CA ASP A 138 -0.06 14.16 -3.17
C ASP A 138 -1.26 14.27 -4.12
N ALA A 139 -1.49 13.26 -4.97
CA ALA A 139 -2.65 13.18 -5.85
C ALA A 139 -3.98 13.16 -5.08
N GLY A 140 -3.99 12.58 -3.88
CA GLY A 140 -5.13 12.61 -2.95
C GLY A 140 -5.26 13.89 -2.12
N ASN A 141 -4.32 14.84 -2.23
CA ASN A 141 -4.20 16.02 -1.36
C ASN A 141 -4.15 15.69 0.15
N ILE A 142 -3.67 14.50 0.51
CA ILE A 142 -3.57 14.05 1.90
C ILE A 142 -2.14 13.98 2.41
N LEU A 143 -1.14 14.21 1.55
CA LEU A 143 0.27 14.20 1.94
C LEU A 143 0.56 15.11 3.15
N GLY A 144 -0.02 16.31 3.17
CA GLY A 144 0.14 17.28 4.26
C GLY A 144 -0.60 16.95 5.56
N LEU A 145 -1.39 15.86 5.60
CA LEU A 145 -2.07 15.43 6.82
C LEU A 145 -1.15 14.66 7.77
N PHE A 146 -0.08 14.05 7.27
CA PHE A 146 0.76 13.16 8.05
C PHE A 146 1.96 13.88 8.64
N ASP A 147 2.18 13.66 9.93
CA ASP A 147 3.31 14.19 10.70
C ASP A 147 4.55 13.28 10.59
N SER A 148 4.37 12.03 10.14
CA SER A 148 5.44 11.04 9.88
C SER A 148 5.04 10.16 8.69
N ILE A 149 5.95 9.92 7.74
CA ILE A 149 5.73 9.03 6.60
C ILE A 149 6.96 8.16 6.44
N VAL A 150 6.89 6.90 6.85
CA VAL A 150 7.99 5.95 6.79
C VAL A 150 7.69 4.89 5.74
N VAL A 151 8.47 4.89 4.66
CA VAL A 151 8.34 3.92 3.56
C VAL A 151 9.56 3.02 3.50
N SER A 152 9.34 1.71 3.36
CA SER A 152 10.37 0.70 3.61
C SER A 152 11.60 0.75 2.68
N ASP A 153 11.43 1.22 1.44
CA ASP A 153 12.51 1.30 0.45
C ASP A 153 13.50 2.43 0.78
N GLU A 154 13.00 3.58 1.23
CA GLU A 154 13.79 4.69 1.73
C GLU A 154 14.37 4.39 3.11
N ALA A 155 13.59 3.80 4.01
CA ALA A 155 14.01 3.48 5.37
C ALA A 155 15.07 2.36 5.42
N GLY A 156 15.21 1.55 4.37
CA GLY A 156 16.07 0.35 4.35
C GLY A 156 15.59 -0.78 5.28
N VAL A 157 14.44 -0.58 5.93
CA VAL A 157 13.79 -1.53 6.82
C VAL A 157 12.32 -1.66 6.51
N ARG A 158 11.81 -2.90 6.51
CA ARG A 158 10.43 -3.25 6.17
C ARG A 158 9.73 -3.91 7.35
N LYS A 159 8.42 -3.70 7.48
CA LYS A 159 7.55 -4.51 8.35
C LYS A 159 7.73 -6.00 7.96
N PRO A 160 7.69 -6.94 8.92
CA PRO A 160 7.37 -6.77 10.35
C PRO A 160 8.57 -6.45 11.26
N ARG A 161 9.69 -5.94 10.72
CA ARG A 161 10.83 -5.52 11.56
C ARG A 161 10.46 -4.28 12.37
N LYS A 162 10.70 -4.30 13.68
CA LYS A 162 10.29 -3.21 14.59
C LYS A 162 10.98 -1.88 14.26
N GLU A 163 12.17 -1.90 13.66
CA GLU A 163 12.97 -0.70 13.40
C GLU A 163 12.24 0.32 12.51
N ILE A 164 11.30 -0.12 11.65
CA ILE A 164 10.49 0.80 10.86
C ILE A 164 9.50 1.61 11.73
N PHE A 165 9.00 1.01 12.81
CA PHE A 165 8.18 1.70 13.82
C PHE A 165 9.03 2.61 14.68
N ASP A 166 10.24 2.18 15.07
CA ASP A 166 11.19 3.00 15.83
C ASP A 166 11.47 4.33 15.11
N ILE A 167 11.57 4.33 13.77
CA ILE A 167 11.73 5.56 12.97
C ILE A 167 10.53 6.49 13.16
N SER A 168 9.30 6.00 12.96
CA SER A 168 8.09 6.83 13.07
C SER A 168 7.88 7.36 14.49
N LEU A 169 8.10 6.52 15.51
CA LEU A 169 8.02 6.93 16.92
C LEU A 169 9.02 8.05 17.25
N ASN A 170 10.24 7.97 16.73
CA ASN A 170 11.27 9.01 16.91
C ASN A 170 10.90 10.31 16.19
N GLU A 171 10.38 10.26 14.96
CA GLU A 171 9.90 11.44 14.23
C GLU A 171 8.76 12.15 14.97
N LEU A 172 7.86 11.36 15.57
CA LEU A 172 6.73 11.88 16.34
C LEU A 172 7.10 12.31 17.76
N GLY A 173 8.24 11.85 18.29
CA GLY A 173 8.67 12.06 19.67
C GLY A 173 7.72 11.42 20.69
N LEU A 174 7.26 10.19 20.41
CA LEU A 174 6.29 9.46 21.23
C LEU A 174 6.83 8.08 21.64
N SER A 175 6.32 7.54 22.74
CA SER A 175 6.56 6.14 23.13
C SER A 175 5.52 5.20 22.52
N ASN A 176 5.83 3.90 22.49
CA ASN A 176 4.99 2.89 21.85
C ASN A 176 3.58 2.75 22.48
N ASP A 177 3.44 2.99 23.78
CA ASP A 177 2.18 2.97 24.53
C ASP A 177 1.28 4.19 24.27
N GLU A 178 1.78 5.18 23.52
CA GLU A 178 1.04 6.38 23.11
C GLU A 178 0.50 6.27 21.68
N VAL A 179 0.70 5.14 21.01
CA VAL A 179 0.42 4.98 19.58
C VAL A 179 -0.48 3.78 19.30
N LEU A 180 -1.44 3.98 18.39
CA LEU A 180 -2.22 2.91 17.78
C LEU A 180 -1.82 2.78 16.31
N PHE A 181 -1.49 1.57 15.87
CA PHE A 181 -1.26 1.25 14.45
C PHE A 181 -2.47 0.53 13.84
N ILE A 182 -2.92 1.00 12.68
CA ILE A 182 -4.03 0.41 11.91
C ILE A 182 -3.45 -0.18 10.63
N GLY A 183 -3.78 -1.44 10.33
CA GLY A 183 -3.36 -2.09 9.09
C GLY A 183 -4.19 -3.33 8.76
N ASP A 184 -4.07 -3.82 7.53
CA ASP A 184 -4.82 -4.96 6.98
C ASP A 184 -4.00 -6.26 6.90
N SER A 185 -2.68 -6.21 7.15
CA SER A 185 -1.81 -7.39 7.03
C SER A 185 -1.46 -7.98 8.40
N LEU A 186 -1.94 -9.20 8.69
CA LEU A 186 -1.47 -9.91 9.89
C LEU A 186 0.04 -10.24 9.83
N ALA A 187 0.54 -10.53 8.62
CA ALA A 187 1.93 -10.94 8.42
C ALA A 187 2.92 -9.78 8.62
N ASP A 188 2.57 -8.59 8.14
CA ASP A 188 3.44 -7.41 8.19
C ASP A 188 3.04 -6.46 9.33
N ASP A 189 1.76 -6.11 9.44
CA ASP A 189 1.27 -5.05 10.32
C ASP A 189 1.11 -5.53 11.76
N TYR A 190 0.35 -6.60 11.99
CA TYR A 190 0.16 -7.14 13.34
C TYR A 190 1.49 -7.57 13.94
N HIS A 191 2.28 -8.35 13.20
CA HIS A 191 3.60 -8.76 13.68
C HIS A 191 4.55 -7.58 13.85
N GLY A 192 4.50 -6.58 12.96
CA GLY A 192 5.28 -5.35 13.07
C GLY A 192 4.97 -4.58 14.35
N ALA A 193 3.70 -4.25 14.57
CA ALA A 193 3.23 -3.55 15.76
C ALA A 193 3.54 -4.33 17.03
N ARG A 194 3.29 -5.66 17.04
CA ARG A 194 3.64 -6.53 18.17
C ARG A 194 5.14 -6.50 18.47
N ASN A 195 6.00 -6.58 17.45
CA ASN A 195 7.45 -6.55 17.63
C ASN A 195 7.95 -5.19 18.14
N ALA A 196 7.23 -4.11 17.84
CA ALA A 196 7.48 -2.76 18.35
C ALA A 196 6.79 -2.46 19.70
N ALA A 197 5.99 -3.40 20.22
CA ALA A 197 5.11 -3.22 21.37
C ALA A 197 4.16 -2.01 21.23
N VAL A 198 3.66 -1.78 20.01
CA VAL A 198 2.64 -0.78 19.67
C VAL A 198 1.28 -1.47 19.65
N ASP A 199 0.24 -0.80 20.15
CA ASP A 199 -1.12 -1.32 20.08
C ASP A 199 -1.57 -1.42 18.61
N PHE A 200 -2.28 -2.50 18.27
CA PHE A 200 -2.68 -2.78 16.90
C PHE A 200 -4.20 -2.89 16.75
N CYS A 201 -4.74 -2.20 15.75
CA CYS A 201 -6.09 -2.32 15.26
C CYS A 201 -6.07 -3.00 13.89
N PHE A 202 -6.71 -4.15 13.79
CA PHE A 202 -6.79 -4.91 12.55
C PHE A 202 -7.96 -4.39 11.71
N TYR A 203 -7.65 -3.82 10.54
CA TYR A 203 -8.65 -3.48 9.53
C TYR A 203 -8.97 -4.72 8.69
N ASN A 204 -10.06 -5.39 9.04
CA ASN A 204 -10.48 -6.66 8.48
C ASN A 204 -11.63 -6.50 7.47
N SER A 205 -11.46 -5.64 6.47
CA SER A 205 -12.49 -5.38 5.44
C SER A 205 -12.95 -6.64 4.70
N ASN A 206 -12.06 -7.62 4.56
CA ASN A 206 -12.32 -8.88 3.85
C ASN A 206 -12.91 -10.00 4.73
N GLY A 207 -13.13 -9.76 6.03
CA GLY A 207 -13.69 -10.77 6.93
C GLY A 207 -12.80 -12.00 7.12
N GLN A 208 -11.48 -11.83 7.08
CA GLN A 208 -10.50 -12.88 7.32
C GLN A 208 -10.72 -13.50 8.70
N SER A 209 -10.67 -14.83 8.76
CA SER A 209 -10.67 -15.56 10.02
C SER A 209 -9.32 -15.42 10.72
N LEU A 210 -9.34 -15.00 11.99
CA LEU A 210 -8.13 -14.93 12.81
C LEU A 210 -7.84 -16.30 13.44
N SER A 211 -6.57 -16.69 13.46
CA SER A 211 -6.12 -17.79 14.32
C SER A 211 -6.03 -17.32 15.78
N ASN A 212 -6.04 -18.27 16.72
CA ASN A 212 -5.90 -17.97 18.16
C ASN A 212 -4.58 -17.27 18.54
N GLU A 213 -3.60 -17.25 17.64
CA GLU A 213 -2.29 -16.59 17.82
C GLU A 213 -2.34 -15.07 17.55
N HIS A 214 -3.40 -14.61 16.86
CA HIS A 214 -3.61 -13.21 16.54
C HIS A 214 -4.59 -12.59 17.53
N GLN A 215 -4.09 -11.70 18.38
CA GLN A 215 -4.87 -11.00 19.40
C GLN A 215 -4.69 -9.49 19.21
N PRO A 216 -5.16 -8.92 18.08
CA PRO A 216 -5.17 -7.48 17.90
C PRO A 216 -6.00 -6.82 19.00
N LYS A 217 -5.63 -5.61 19.42
CA LYS A 217 -6.35 -4.88 20.47
C LYS A 217 -7.76 -4.49 20.03
N TYR A 218 -7.90 -4.14 18.75
CA TYR A 218 -9.17 -3.85 18.11
C TYR A 218 -9.26 -4.58 16.77
N ILE A 219 -10.47 -4.91 16.36
CA ILE A 219 -10.78 -5.41 15.02
C ILE A 219 -11.93 -4.56 14.52
N ILE A 220 -11.77 -4.01 13.33
CA ILE A 220 -12.79 -3.21 12.66
C ILE A 220 -12.99 -3.78 11.26
N ASN A 221 -14.21 -3.70 10.72
CA ASN A 221 -14.50 -4.08 9.34
C ASN A 221 -14.68 -2.85 8.44
N GLN A 222 -14.97 -1.69 9.05
CA GLN A 222 -15.09 -0.39 8.41
C GLN A 222 -14.22 0.62 9.15
N LEU A 223 -13.54 1.52 8.42
CA LEU A 223 -12.65 2.50 9.04
C LEU A 223 -13.38 3.44 10.02
N GLN A 224 -14.65 3.76 9.76
CA GLN A 224 -15.47 4.62 10.61
C GLN A 224 -15.71 4.04 12.01
N GLU A 225 -15.50 2.73 12.22
CA GLU A 225 -15.59 2.14 13.55
C GLU A 225 -14.50 2.69 14.50
N LEU A 226 -13.40 3.22 13.96
CA LEU A 226 -12.38 3.93 14.74
C LEU A 226 -13.00 5.06 15.58
N LEU A 227 -13.98 5.78 15.03
CA LEU A 227 -14.62 6.96 15.66
C LEU A 227 -15.34 6.64 16.98
N GLN A 228 -15.48 5.37 17.35
CA GLN A 228 -16.12 4.93 18.58
C GLN A 228 -15.16 4.84 19.77
N PHE A 229 -13.85 4.78 19.53
CA PHE A 229 -12.86 4.53 20.57
C PHE A 229 -11.54 5.31 20.42
N VAL A 230 -11.36 6.04 19.32
CA VAL A 230 -10.36 7.11 19.18
C VAL A 230 -11.04 8.47 19.13
#